data_AF-A0A5N8VJG9-F1
#
_entry.id   AF-A0A5N8VJG9-F1
#
_cell.length_a   1.000
_cell.length_b   1.000
_cell.length_c   1.000
_cell.angle_alpha   90.00
_cell.angle_beta   90.00
_cell.angle_gamma   90.00
#
_symmetry.space_group_name_H-M   'P 1'
#
loop_
_entity.id
_entity.type
_entity.pdbx_description
1 polymer ?
#
loop_
_entity_poly.entity_id
_entity_poly.type
_entity_poly.pdbx_seq_one_letter_code
_entity_poly.pdbx_strand_id
1 'polypeptide(L)'
;MSSAEHVPFDAVLAAEQIHQQSLDFAPVSQLGQSVLPAQQRGSGRTAAAAESGAFPDELTDRGNAKLFARLYSDRFRHVEGLGWFTWDQYRWRRTGGEKTAIWAAGDMAEQIPETDPRGKFSDGKLEAHRRRTQSTSGVKALLQQAQAAPGLSLDPDVLDGEIYVLCTPTGVVDLRTGELRKPNPLVDLHSRATSVGPQKMPVPRWESFLRDTFGDDEKGIETTRYLHLLLGYSITGDVGAQVLPFLYGSGANGKSVLLDVMMQILGDYANAAPPGFLMEKGKFTEHSTELTELHGRRIVVCSELKPNDKFNEARVKLLTGGDTITARRMRQNFFTFTPTHKLWLLGNHRPEVGTGGYAFWRRMRLIPFERKVPDERKIDNLAAELVRDEGPGILQWLIEGAQGYLSSRDPLSGPSSVRLATEAYEKTEDHIGRFITERCVVGHGGRLNADLRVEQKLLYETYARWCGEESIRPATSRTFAGRIRQEVGLSSPTEMIKNNDKKLYPGIALRAEGDGHGASDRGHGRGERQ
;
A
#
# COMPACT_ATOMS: atom_id res chain seq x y z
N MET A 1 -35.33 49.31 -8.98
CA MET A 1 -36.64 48.97 -8.38
C MET A 1 -37.15 47.71 -9.07
N SER A 2 -37.00 46.56 -8.43
CA SER A 2 -37.72 45.33 -8.77
C SER A 2 -37.72 44.46 -7.52
N SER A 3 -38.83 44.50 -6.81
CA SER A 3 -39.08 43.79 -5.56
C SER A 3 -39.40 42.33 -5.89
N ALA A 4 -38.53 41.40 -5.51
CA ALA A 4 -38.84 39.98 -5.56
C ALA A 4 -39.34 39.56 -4.17
N GLU A 5 -40.62 39.20 -4.09
CA GLU A 5 -41.28 38.70 -2.89
C GLU A 5 -40.67 37.36 -2.44
N HIS A 6 -40.45 37.24 -1.14
CA HIS A 6 -39.92 36.03 -0.51
C HIS A 6 -41.10 35.12 -0.13
N VAL A 7 -41.26 34.02 -0.86
CA VAL A 7 -42.27 32.99 -0.53
C VAL A 7 -41.68 32.05 0.53
N PRO A 8 -42.30 31.89 1.71
CA PRO A 8 -41.80 30.98 2.73
C PRO A 8 -42.11 29.52 2.35
N PHE A 9 -41.16 28.64 2.67
CA PHE A 9 -41.23 27.20 2.40
C PHE A 9 -42.36 26.53 3.20
N ASP A 10 -43.29 25.90 2.49
CA ASP A 10 -44.40 25.14 3.08
C ASP A 10 -44.09 23.63 3.07
N ALA A 11 -43.75 23.12 4.25
CA ALA A 11 -43.37 21.73 4.45
C ALA A 11 -44.55 20.73 4.24
N VAL A 12 -45.80 21.19 4.29
CA VAL A 12 -46.98 20.33 4.12
C VAL A 12 -47.23 20.05 2.64
N LEU A 13 -47.09 21.07 1.79
CA LEU A 13 -47.16 20.93 0.33
C LEU A 13 -46.05 20.01 -0.23
N ALA A 14 -44.86 20.07 0.34
CA ALA A 14 -43.76 19.18 -0.02
C ALA A 14 -44.02 17.71 0.38
N ALA A 15 -44.70 17.47 1.51
CA ALA A 15 -45.07 16.14 1.95
C ALA A 15 -46.20 15.52 1.11
N GLU A 16 -47.16 16.34 0.66
CA GLU A 16 -48.26 15.88 -0.20
C GLU A 16 -47.81 15.50 -1.62
N GLN A 17 -46.81 16.20 -2.18
CA GLN A 17 -46.21 15.85 -3.48
C GLN A 17 -45.44 14.53 -3.46
N ILE A 18 -44.78 14.20 -2.35
CA ILE A 18 -44.07 12.92 -2.16
C ILE A 18 -45.07 11.76 -2.02
N HIS A 19 -46.25 12.02 -1.45
CA HIS A 19 -47.27 10.98 -1.30
C HIS A 19 -47.99 10.68 -2.62
N GLN A 20 -48.22 11.68 -3.47
CA GLN A 20 -48.88 11.50 -4.78
C GLN A 20 -48.00 10.78 -5.83
N GLN A 21 -46.66 10.81 -5.73
CA GLN A 21 -45.78 10.07 -6.64
C GLN A 21 -45.65 8.57 -6.33
N SER A 22 -46.25 8.08 -5.24
CA SER A 22 -46.13 6.68 -4.81
C SER A 22 -47.28 5.76 -5.24
N LEU A 23 -48.22 6.25 -6.05
CA LEU A 23 -49.47 5.54 -6.38
C LEU A 23 -49.60 4.99 -7.81
N ASP A 24 -48.61 5.17 -8.70
CA ASP A 24 -48.63 4.57 -10.03
C ASP A 24 -47.64 3.42 -10.14
N PHE A 25 -48.00 2.20 -9.69
CA PHE A 25 -47.60 0.93 -10.32
C PHE A 25 -48.47 -0.23 -9.78
N ALA A 26 -49.32 -0.79 -10.63
CA ALA A 26 -50.03 -2.07 -10.46
C ALA A 26 -49.88 -2.90 -11.76
N PRO A 27 -50.25 -4.20 -11.80
CA PRO A 27 -49.33 -5.33 -11.69
C PRO A 27 -49.19 -6.13 -13.00
N VAL A 28 -48.07 -6.86 -13.17
CA VAL A 28 -47.97 -7.95 -14.14
C VAL A 28 -47.75 -9.27 -13.41
N SER A 29 -48.67 -10.19 -13.67
CA SER A 29 -48.87 -11.50 -13.08
C SER A 29 -48.02 -12.60 -13.74
N GLN A 30 -47.47 -13.45 -12.86
CA GLN A 30 -47.33 -14.92 -12.95
C GLN A 30 -46.79 -15.58 -14.22
N LEU A 31 -45.62 -16.23 -14.08
CA LEU A 31 -45.36 -17.60 -14.57
C LEU A 31 -44.20 -18.22 -13.77
N GLY A 32 -44.48 -19.34 -13.06
CA GLY A 32 -43.47 -20.30 -12.62
C GLY A 32 -42.87 -20.15 -11.20
N GLN A 33 -43.68 -20.24 -10.14
CA GLN A 33 -43.14 -20.56 -8.81
C GLN A 33 -42.73 -22.04 -8.77
N SER A 34 -41.45 -22.33 -9.03
CA SER A 34 -40.83 -23.52 -8.48
C SER A 34 -40.51 -23.24 -7.01
N VAL A 35 -41.21 -23.93 -6.12
CA VAL A 35 -40.98 -23.93 -4.67
C VAL A 35 -39.53 -24.35 -4.42
N LEU A 36 -38.65 -23.38 -4.14
CA LEU A 36 -37.30 -23.64 -3.64
C LEU A 36 -37.43 -24.01 -2.16
N PRO A 37 -36.81 -25.12 -1.70
CA PRO A 37 -37.01 -25.61 -0.35
C PRO A 37 -36.46 -24.60 0.66
N ALA A 38 -37.32 -24.30 1.63
CA ALA A 38 -36.97 -23.61 2.87
C ALA A 38 -35.65 -24.16 3.40
N GLN A 39 -34.73 -23.24 3.71
CA GLN A 39 -33.51 -23.53 4.47
C GLN A 39 -33.87 -24.39 5.67
N GLN A 40 -33.61 -25.70 5.56
CA GLN A 40 -33.36 -26.51 6.72
C GLN A 40 -32.20 -25.83 7.44
N ARG A 41 -32.52 -25.21 8.57
CA ARG A 41 -31.54 -24.95 9.63
C ARG A 41 -30.66 -26.18 9.69
N GLY A 42 -29.36 -26.02 9.49
CA GLY A 42 -28.38 -27.06 9.72
C GLY A 42 -28.37 -27.42 11.21
N SER A 43 -29.37 -28.18 11.65
CA SER A 43 -29.50 -28.79 12.98
C SER A 43 -28.77 -30.13 13.05
N GLY A 44 -27.84 -30.40 12.11
CA GLY A 44 -27.18 -31.69 11.96
C GLY A 44 -25.88 -31.87 12.74
N ARG A 45 -25.39 -30.85 13.46
CA ARG A 45 -24.15 -30.96 14.25
C ARG A 45 -24.11 -30.21 15.58
N THR A 46 -25.24 -29.64 16.00
CA THR A 46 -25.40 -29.00 17.32
C THR A 46 -26.06 -29.90 18.36
N ALA A 47 -26.74 -30.97 17.96
CA ALA A 47 -27.44 -31.84 18.90
C ALA A 47 -26.50 -32.78 19.70
N ALA A 48 -25.37 -33.20 19.13
CA ALA A 48 -24.45 -34.13 19.81
C ALA A 48 -23.43 -33.43 20.75
N ALA A 49 -23.28 -32.10 20.67
CA ALA A 49 -22.43 -31.32 21.58
C ALA A 49 -23.22 -30.72 22.76
N ALA A 50 -24.55 -30.69 22.68
CA ALA A 50 -25.41 -30.09 23.69
C ALA A 50 -25.53 -30.93 24.99
N GLU A 51 -25.12 -32.20 24.99
CA GLU A 51 -25.26 -33.10 26.14
C GLU A 51 -24.05 -33.14 27.10
N SER A 52 -23.04 -32.27 26.88
CA SER A 52 -22.00 -31.99 27.87
C SER A 52 -21.99 -30.51 28.22
N GLY A 53 -22.80 -30.16 29.22
CA GLY A 53 -23.24 -28.80 29.56
C GLY A 53 -22.14 -27.75 29.72
N ALA A 54 -22.56 -26.49 29.52
CA ALA A 54 -21.81 -25.24 29.66
C ALA A 54 -21.32 -25.00 31.10
N PHE A 55 -20.41 -25.84 31.56
CA PHE A 55 -19.95 -25.87 32.94
C PHE A 55 -18.44 -25.65 32.99
N PRO A 56 -17.94 -24.71 33.80
CA PRO A 56 -16.52 -24.57 33.98
C PRO A 56 -15.98 -25.76 34.77
N ASP A 57 -14.77 -26.22 34.43
CA ASP A 57 -14.15 -27.37 35.12
C ASP A 57 -13.84 -27.05 36.60
N GLU A 58 -13.67 -25.76 36.90
CA GLU A 58 -13.42 -25.17 38.23
C GLU A 58 -14.25 -23.89 38.39
N LEU A 59 -14.78 -23.63 39.59
CA LEU A 59 -15.54 -22.41 39.90
C LEU A 59 -14.61 -21.22 40.20
N THR A 60 -13.79 -20.86 39.22
CA THR A 60 -12.79 -19.78 39.29
C THR A 60 -12.82 -18.94 38.01
N ASP A 61 -12.19 -17.76 38.02
CA ASP A 61 -12.07 -16.93 36.82
C ASP A 61 -11.29 -17.65 35.70
N ARG A 62 -10.31 -18.49 36.07
CA ARG A 62 -9.57 -19.34 35.13
C ARG A 62 -10.46 -20.44 34.56
N GLY A 63 -11.34 -21.05 35.36
CA GLY A 63 -12.33 -22.01 34.89
C GLY A 63 -13.33 -21.38 33.91
N ASN A 64 -13.79 -20.17 34.21
CA ASN A 64 -14.61 -19.36 33.31
C ASN A 64 -13.89 -19.02 32.00
N ALA A 65 -12.61 -18.63 32.06
CA ALA A 65 -11.82 -18.35 30.87
C ALA A 65 -11.63 -19.59 29.97
N LYS A 66 -11.40 -20.76 30.56
CA LYS A 66 -11.34 -22.04 29.81
C LYS A 66 -12.68 -22.37 29.15
N LEU A 67 -13.78 -22.17 29.86
CA LEU A 67 -15.12 -22.35 29.30
C LEU A 67 -15.37 -21.38 28.14
N PHE A 68 -15.03 -20.11 28.31
CA PHE A 68 -15.17 -19.09 27.28
C PHE A 68 -14.37 -19.45 26.02
N ALA A 69 -13.11 -19.87 26.17
CA ALA A 69 -12.28 -20.32 25.05
C ALA A 69 -12.88 -21.55 24.34
N ARG A 70 -13.41 -22.52 25.10
CA ARG A 70 -14.05 -23.72 24.53
C ARG A 70 -15.29 -23.37 23.71
N LEU A 71 -16.09 -22.42 24.18
CA LEU A 71 -17.37 -22.04 23.55
C LEU A 71 -17.22 -21.04 22.40
N TYR A 72 -16.20 -20.18 22.43
CA TYR A 72 -16.11 -19.02 21.54
C TYR A 72 -14.79 -18.89 20.78
N SER A 73 -13.95 -19.93 20.74
CA SER A 73 -12.73 -19.95 19.92
C SER A 73 -12.98 -20.01 18.41
N ASP A 74 -14.21 -19.97 17.93
CA ASP A 74 -14.56 -19.72 16.53
C ASP A 74 -15.10 -18.29 16.32
N ARG A 75 -15.34 -17.53 17.40
CA ARG A 75 -15.95 -16.19 17.35
C ARG A 75 -15.05 -15.07 17.84
N PHE A 76 -14.12 -15.35 18.75
CA PHE A 76 -13.21 -14.34 19.29
C PHE A 76 -11.74 -14.73 19.16
N ARG A 77 -10.91 -13.71 18.95
CA ARG A 77 -9.46 -13.76 19.14
C ARG A 77 -9.04 -12.55 19.95
N HIS A 78 -8.02 -12.69 20.76
CA HIS A 78 -7.34 -11.57 21.39
C HIS A 78 -5.92 -11.51 20.87
N VAL A 79 -5.59 -10.41 20.20
CA VAL A 79 -4.27 -10.20 19.61
C VAL A 79 -3.45 -9.33 20.56
N GLU A 80 -2.26 -9.80 20.93
CA GLU A 80 -1.41 -9.10 21.89
C GLU A 80 -1.14 -7.65 21.46
N GLY A 81 -1.33 -6.68 22.37
CA GLY A 81 -1.19 -5.24 22.08
C GLY A 81 -2.27 -4.62 21.17
N LEU A 82 -3.10 -5.42 20.48
CA LEU A 82 -4.15 -4.93 19.56
C LEU A 82 -5.58 -5.11 20.08
N GLY A 83 -5.80 -6.04 21.02
CA GLY A 83 -7.06 -6.26 21.74
C GLY A 83 -7.95 -7.35 21.13
N TRP A 84 -9.24 -7.32 21.46
CA TRP A 84 -10.22 -8.32 21.00
C TRP A 84 -10.70 -8.09 19.56
N PHE A 85 -10.83 -9.18 18.83
CA PHE A 85 -11.37 -9.28 17.48
C PHE A 85 -12.55 -10.25 17.48
N THR A 86 -13.55 -9.97 16.65
CA THR A 86 -14.70 -10.85 16.42
C THR A 86 -14.67 -11.40 14.99
N TRP A 87 -15.03 -12.67 14.82
CA TRP A 87 -15.25 -13.22 13.48
C TRP A 87 -16.48 -12.59 12.84
N ASP A 88 -16.36 -12.08 11.61
CA ASP A 88 -17.43 -11.40 10.85
C ASP A 88 -17.82 -12.17 9.58
N GLN A 89 -17.86 -13.50 9.67
CA GLN A 89 -18.16 -14.50 8.63
C GLN A 89 -16.96 -14.89 7.76
N TYR A 90 -16.08 -13.97 7.42
CA TYR A 90 -14.93 -14.25 6.56
C TYR A 90 -13.58 -13.67 7.05
N ARG A 91 -13.58 -12.80 8.06
CA ARG A 91 -12.35 -12.27 8.68
C ARG A 91 -12.52 -11.96 10.17
N TRP A 92 -11.42 -11.60 10.80
CA TRP A 92 -11.35 -11.09 12.17
C TRP A 92 -11.48 -9.56 12.18
N ARG A 93 -12.63 -9.06 12.63
CA ARG A 93 -12.89 -7.63 12.76
C ARG A 93 -12.52 -7.11 14.14
N ARG A 94 -11.65 -6.11 14.19
CA ARG A 94 -11.29 -5.42 15.45
C ARG A 94 -12.42 -4.54 15.98
N THR A 95 -13.06 -3.77 15.09
CA THR A 95 -14.07 -2.79 15.48
C THR A 95 -15.26 -3.47 16.14
N GLY A 96 -15.53 -3.11 17.39
CA GLY A 96 -16.59 -3.71 18.21
C GLY A 96 -16.18 -4.97 18.99
N GLY A 97 -15.01 -5.56 18.70
CA GLY A 97 -14.58 -6.83 19.29
C GLY A 97 -14.60 -6.86 20.82
N GLU A 98 -14.07 -5.82 21.47
CA GLU A 98 -14.11 -5.66 22.93
C GLU A 98 -15.55 -5.72 23.49
N LYS A 99 -16.45 -4.93 22.90
CA LYS A 99 -17.84 -4.85 23.37
C LYS A 99 -18.56 -6.18 23.17
N THR A 100 -18.34 -6.84 22.03
CA THR A 100 -18.94 -8.14 21.72
C THR A 100 -18.40 -9.26 22.61
N ALA A 101 -17.11 -9.22 22.96
CA ALA A 101 -16.52 -10.17 23.91
C ALA A 101 -17.08 -9.99 25.32
N ILE A 102 -17.23 -8.74 25.79
CA ILE A 102 -17.88 -8.41 27.07
C ILE A 102 -19.31 -8.94 27.11
N TRP A 103 -20.09 -8.70 26.05
CA TRP A 103 -21.46 -9.17 25.96
C TRP A 103 -21.54 -10.71 25.99
N ALA A 104 -20.73 -11.39 25.18
CA ALA A 104 -20.70 -12.85 25.13
C ALA A 104 -20.25 -13.50 26.45
N ALA A 105 -19.37 -12.83 27.20
CA ALA A 105 -18.98 -13.29 28.54
C ALA A 105 -20.13 -13.16 29.55
N GLY A 106 -20.97 -12.13 29.42
CA GLY A 106 -22.23 -12.01 30.15
C GLY A 106 -23.22 -13.12 29.80
N ASP A 107 -23.50 -13.32 28.51
CA ASP A 107 -24.40 -14.38 28.02
C ASP A 107 -23.93 -15.77 28.50
N MET A 108 -22.61 -16.03 28.47
CA MET A 108 -22.04 -17.27 29.00
C MET A 108 -22.30 -17.43 30.50
N ALA A 109 -22.17 -16.35 31.28
CA ALA A 109 -22.42 -16.36 32.71
C ALA A 109 -23.90 -16.63 33.04
N GLU A 110 -24.83 -16.13 32.22
CA GLU A 110 -26.26 -16.40 32.34
C GLU A 110 -26.61 -17.87 32.07
N GLN A 111 -25.86 -18.52 31.18
CA GLN A 111 -26.05 -19.91 30.77
C GLN A 111 -25.39 -20.95 31.71
N ILE A 112 -24.66 -20.53 32.75
CA ILE A 112 -24.14 -21.45 33.77
C ILE A 112 -25.34 -22.15 34.45
N PRO A 113 -25.42 -23.50 34.44
CA PRO A 113 -26.60 -24.19 34.95
C PRO A 113 -26.73 -24.10 36.47
N GLU A 114 -27.98 -24.21 36.93
CA GLU A 114 -28.35 -24.10 38.35
C GLU A 114 -27.95 -25.34 39.17
N THR A 115 -27.88 -26.51 38.50
CA THR A 115 -27.57 -27.80 39.12
C THR A 115 -26.45 -28.50 38.35
N ASP A 116 -25.51 -29.16 39.05
CA ASP A 116 -24.46 -29.98 38.41
C ASP A 116 -24.86 -31.46 38.35
N PRO A 117 -25.18 -32.01 37.16
CA PRO A 117 -25.59 -33.42 37.03
C PRO A 117 -24.49 -34.42 37.40
N ARG A 118 -23.23 -33.98 37.51
CA ARG A 118 -22.09 -34.83 37.93
C ARG A 118 -21.90 -34.86 39.45
N GLY A 119 -22.63 -34.01 40.19
CA GLY A 119 -22.51 -33.89 41.65
C GLY A 119 -21.16 -33.36 42.14
N LYS A 120 -20.36 -32.71 41.29
CA LYS A 120 -19.04 -32.16 41.66
C LYS A 120 -19.19 -30.87 42.47
N PHE A 121 -20.24 -30.10 42.18
CA PHE A 121 -20.54 -28.84 42.87
C PHE A 121 -21.97 -28.84 43.40
N SER A 122 -22.18 -28.24 44.58
CA SER A 122 -23.52 -28.02 45.12
C SER A 122 -24.18 -26.82 44.45
N ASP A 123 -25.52 -26.85 44.33
CA ASP A 123 -26.33 -25.78 43.72
C ASP A 123 -26.03 -24.40 44.33
N GLY A 124 -25.85 -24.31 45.64
CA GLY A 124 -25.49 -23.05 46.30
C GLY A 124 -24.11 -22.50 45.89
N LYS A 125 -23.13 -23.37 45.59
CA LYS A 125 -21.82 -22.94 45.07
C LYS A 125 -21.93 -22.46 43.62
N LEU A 126 -22.82 -23.06 42.84
CA LEU A 126 -23.09 -22.68 41.46
C LEU A 126 -23.77 -21.34 41.37
N GLU A 127 -24.81 -21.13 42.17
CA GLU A 127 -25.51 -19.86 42.21
C GLU A 127 -24.58 -18.73 42.64
N ALA A 128 -23.75 -18.96 43.67
CA ALA A 128 -22.74 -17.99 44.08
C ALA A 128 -21.71 -17.71 42.97
N HIS A 129 -21.31 -18.73 42.20
CA HIS A 129 -20.36 -18.58 41.09
C HIS A 129 -20.98 -17.86 39.89
N ARG A 130 -22.22 -18.19 39.54
CA ARG A 130 -23.02 -17.57 38.49
C ARG A 130 -23.20 -16.08 38.76
N ARG A 131 -23.70 -15.72 39.95
CA ARG A 131 -23.88 -14.32 40.39
C ARG A 131 -22.57 -13.53 40.37
N ARG A 132 -21.45 -14.14 40.77
CA ARG A 132 -20.13 -13.50 40.71
C ARG A 132 -19.70 -13.25 39.26
N THR A 133 -19.86 -14.25 38.40
CA THR A 133 -19.44 -14.18 36.99
C THR A 133 -20.25 -13.13 36.22
N GLN A 134 -21.55 -12.98 36.52
CA GLN A 134 -22.43 -11.96 35.91
C GLN A 134 -22.10 -10.52 36.32
N SER A 135 -21.37 -10.33 37.43
CA SER A 135 -20.97 -8.99 37.86
C SER A 135 -19.96 -8.37 36.88
N THR A 136 -19.92 -7.04 36.78
CA THR A 136 -18.95 -6.32 35.95
C THR A 136 -17.50 -6.70 36.26
N SER A 137 -17.16 -6.89 37.54
CA SER A 137 -15.83 -7.34 37.95
C SER A 137 -15.56 -8.78 37.54
N GLY A 138 -16.55 -9.67 37.64
CA GLY A 138 -16.46 -11.06 37.19
C GLY A 138 -16.24 -11.20 35.69
N VAL A 139 -17.03 -10.48 34.87
CA VAL A 139 -16.85 -10.45 33.41
C VAL A 139 -15.46 -9.94 33.02
N LYS A 140 -14.99 -8.88 33.66
CA LYS A 140 -13.64 -8.35 33.43
C LYS A 140 -12.55 -9.35 33.83
N ALA A 141 -12.68 -10.01 34.99
CA ALA A 141 -11.71 -11.00 35.45
C ALA A 141 -11.66 -12.22 34.53
N LEU A 142 -12.81 -12.69 34.06
CA LEU A 142 -12.94 -13.74 33.05
C LEU A 142 -12.18 -13.36 31.77
N LEU A 143 -12.46 -12.19 31.18
CA LEU A 143 -11.85 -11.78 29.92
C LEU A 143 -10.34 -11.54 30.07
N GLN A 144 -9.92 -10.99 31.21
CA GLN A 144 -8.50 -10.79 31.53
C GLN A 144 -7.72 -12.11 31.57
N GLN A 145 -8.35 -13.22 31.96
CA GLN A 145 -7.76 -14.56 31.91
C GLN A 145 -7.93 -15.19 30.52
N ALA A 146 -9.06 -14.97 29.85
CA ALA A 146 -9.39 -15.56 28.55
C ALA A 146 -8.48 -15.06 27.42
N GLN A 147 -8.01 -13.82 27.47
CA GLN A 147 -7.07 -13.28 26.47
C GLN A 147 -5.73 -14.04 26.40
N ALA A 148 -5.38 -14.78 27.46
CA ALA A 148 -4.20 -15.64 27.51
C ALA A 148 -4.53 -17.13 27.25
N ALA A 149 -5.79 -17.47 26.97
CA ALA A 149 -6.19 -18.85 26.75
C ALA A 149 -5.73 -19.35 25.36
N PRO A 150 -5.23 -20.60 25.28
CA PRO A 150 -4.97 -21.25 24.00
C PRO A 150 -6.23 -21.25 23.12
N GLY A 151 -6.08 -20.90 21.84
CA GLY A 151 -7.19 -20.79 20.88
C GLY A 151 -7.90 -19.44 20.87
N LEU A 152 -7.66 -18.56 21.85
CA LEU A 152 -8.10 -17.16 21.80
C LEU A 152 -6.91 -16.21 21.59
N SER A 153 -5.81 -16.45 22.29
CA SER A 153 -4.61 -15.61 22.19
C SER A 153 -3.91 -15.77 20.82
N LEU A 154 -3.57 -14.65 20.19
CA LEU A 154 -2.78 -14.59 18.95
C LEU A 154 -1.62 -13.62 19.07
N ASP A 155 -0.50 -14.04 18.48
CA ASP A 155 0.62 -13.17 18.17
C ASP A 155 0.22 -12.20 17.03
N PRO A 156 0.57 -10.91 17.10
CA PRO A 156 0.33 -9.94 16.05
C PRO A 156 0.87 -10.35 14.67
N ASP A 157 2.02 -11.03 14.60
CA ASP A 157 2.66 -11.42 13.34
C ASP A 157 1.93 -12.59 12.65
N VAL A 158 1.11 -13.34 13.40
CA VAL A 158 0.28 -14.42 12.85
C VAL A 158 -0.98 -13.84 12.20
N LEU A 159 -1.53 -12.76 12.75
CA LEU A 159 -2.66 -12.05 12.15
C LEU A 159 -2.21 -11.37 10.85
N ASP A 160 -2.89 -11.67 9.73
CA ASP A 160 -2.53 -11.24 8.37
C ASP A 160 -1.16 -11.77 7.88
N GLY A 161 -0.60 -12.80 8.55
CA GLY A 161 0.74 -13.34 8.25
C GLY A 161 0.84 -14.14 6.94
N GLU A 162 -0.27 -14.67 6.42
CA GLU A 162 -0.29 -15.42 5.16
C GLU A 162 -0.20 -14.48 3.94
N ILE A 163 1.03 -14.27 3.44
CA ILE A 163 1.31 -13.26 2.41
C ILE A 163 0.75 -13.59 1.02
N TYR A 164 0.41 -14.85 0.74
CA TYR A 164 -0.16 -15.25 -0.56
C TYR A 164 -1.64 -15.59 -0.48
N VAL A 165 -2.28 -15.29 0.64
CA VAL A 165 -3.71 -15.47 0.81
C VAL A 165 -4.40 -14.11 0.75
N LEU A 166 -5.51 -14.06 0.02
CA LEU A 166 -6.35 -12.88 -0.11
C LEU A 166 -7.75 -13.19 0.42
N CYS A 167 -8.13 -12.51 1.50
CA CYS A 167 -9.47 -12.64 2.07
C CYS A 167 -10.46 -11.75 1.29
N THR A 168 -11.62 -12.32 0.96
CA THR A 168 -12.69 -11.64 0.21
C THR A 168 -14.06 -11.97 0.82
N PRO A 169 -15.11 -11.16 0.57
CA PRO A 169 -16.45 -11.44 1.09
C PRO A 169 -17.05 -12.77 0.62
N THR A 170 -16.60 -13.33 -0.51
CA THR A 170 -17.10 -14.60 -1.06
C THR A 170 -16.23 -15.80 -0.68
N GLY A 171 -15.10 -15.58 0.00
CA GLY A 171 -14.19 -16.64 0.42
C GLY A 171 -12.72 -16.21 0.47
N VAL A 172 -11.86 -17.18 0.75
CA VAL A 172 -10.42 -16.98 0.88
C VAL A 172 -9.73 -17.54 -0.36
N VAL A 173 -8.94 -16.70 -1.04
CA VAL A 173 -8.23 -17.06 -2.27
C VAL A 173 -6.76 -17.36 -1.97
N ASP A 174 -6.26 -18.50 -2.44
CA ASP A 174 -4.81 -18.71 -2.55
C ASP A 174 -4.31 -18.09 -3.86
N LEU A 175 -3.49 -17.04 -3.77
CA LEU A 175 -2.98 -16.30 -4.94
C LEU A 175 -2.00 -17.11 -5.79
N ARG A 176 -1.45 -18.22 -5.27
CA ARG A 176 -0.59 -19.12 -6.05
C ARG A 176 -1.41 -19.96 -7.02
N THR A 177 -2.55 -20.47 -6.57
CA THR A 177 -3.39 -21.41 -7.34
C THR A 177 -4.63 -20.75 -7.96
N GLY A 178 -5.02 -19.58 -7.47
CA GLY A 178 -6.28 -18.92 -7.80
C GLY A 178 -7.51 -19.60 -7.20
N GLU A 179 -7.32 -20.61 -6.35
CA GLU A 179 -8.43 -21.39 -5.77
C GLU A 179 -9.16 -20.59 -4.69
N LEU A 180 -10.48 -20.51 -4.82
CA LEU A 180 -11.37 -19.91 -3.82
C LEU A 180 -11.92 -20.99 -2.91
N ARG A 181 -11.65 -20.88 -1.61
CA ARG A 181 -12.21 -21.79 -0.59
C ARG A 181 -13.11 -21.05 0.40
N LYS A 182 -13.96 -21.82 1.10
CA LYS A 182 -14.81 -21.29 2.16
C LYS A 182 -13.97 -20.76 3.33
N PRO A 183 -14.37 -19.64 3.96
CA PRO A 183 -13.72 -19.16 5.18
C PRO A 183 -13.88 -20.15 6.32
N ASN A 184 -12.85 -20.25 7.16
CA ASN A 184 -12.80 -21.07 8.34
C ASN A 184 -12.12 -20.29 9.49
N PRO A 185 -12.86 -19.87 10.53
CA PRO A 185 -12.32 -19.07 11.64
C PRO A 185 -11.19 -19.76 12.40
N LEU A 186 -11.08 -21.10 12.35
CA LEU A 186 -10.03 -21.81 13.08
C LEU A 186 -8.66 -21.71 12.43
N VAL A 187 -8.60 -21.42 11.13
CA VAL A 187 -7.34 -21.36 10.35
C VAL A 187 -7.12 -20.02 9.66
N ASP A 188 -8.19 -19.30 9.33
CA ASP A 188 -8.10 -18.02 8.62
C ASP A 188 -7.90 -16.88 9.61
N LEU A 189 -6.67 -16.40 9.68
CA LEU A 189 -6.25 -15.36 10.62
C LEU A 189 -6.08 -14.02 9.91
N HIS A 190 -7.03 -13.65 9.04
CA HIS A 190 -7.04 -12.38 8.32
C HIS A 190 -7.87 -11.35 9.07
N SER A 191 -7.38 -10.12 9.21
CA SER A 191 -8.15 -8.97 9.69
C SER A 191 -8.61 -8.03 8.58
N ARG A 192 -8.08 -8.22 7.37
CA ARG A 192 -8.35 -7.43 6.17
C ARG A 192 -9.15 -8.25 5.17
N ALA A 193 -9.90 -7.57 4.31
CA ALA A 193 -10.53 -8.19 3.14
C ALA A 193 -10.72 -7.17 2.02
N THR A 194 -10.88 -7.67 0.80
CA THR A 194 -11.37 -6.90 -0.34
C THR A 194 -12.82 -6.45 -0.14
N SER A 195 -13.28 -5.47 -0.92
CA SER A 195 -14.67 -5.01 -0.91
C SER A 195 -15.60 -5.89 -1.73
N VAL A 196 -15.05 -6.62 -2.70
CA VAL A 196 -15.77 -7.52 -3.61
C VAL A 196 -15.13 -8.91 -3.64
N GLY A 197 -15.90 -9.93 -3.99
CA GLY A 197 -15.39 -11.28 -4.25
C GLY A 197 -15.01 -11.48 -5.72
N PRO A 198 -14.07 -12.39 -6.05
CA PRO A 198 -13.69 -12.63 -7.44
C PRO A 198 -14.78 -13.41 -8.20
N GLN A 199 -14.96 -13.06 -9.47
CA GLN A 199 -15.86 -13.77 -10.38
C GLN A 199 -15.25 -13.82 -11.77
N LYS A 200 -15.25 -15.00 -12.41
CA LYS A 200 -14.85 -15.12 -13.81
C LYS A 200 -15.96 -14.58 -14.71
N MET A 201 -15.75 -13.37 -15.22
CA MET A 201 -16.69 -12.66 -16.10
C MET A 201 -15.94 -11.74 -17.07
N PRO A 202 -16.54 -11.40 -18.22
CA PRO A 202 -15.99 -10.37 -19.11
C PRO A 202 -15.87 -9.01 -18.39
N VAL A 203 -14.82 -8.26 -18.72
CA VAL A 203 -14.59 -6.90 -18.20
C VAL A 203 -14.34 -5.89 -19.33
N PRO A 204 -15.28 -5.75 -20.28
CA PRO A 204 -15.07 -4.95 -21.49
C PRO A 204 -14.79 -3.47 -21.23
N ARG A 205 -15.36 -2.87 -20.16
CA ARG A 205 -15.10 -1.47 -19.81
C ARG A 205 -13.72 -1.29 -19.20
N TRP A 206 -13.27 -2.24 -18.38
CA TRP A 206 -11.89 -2.28 -17.88
C TRP A 206 -10.88 -2.44 -19.02
N GLU A 207 -11.14 -3.36 -19.95
CA GLU A 207 -10.30 -3.53 -21.13
C GLU A 207 -10.29 -2.28 -22.02
N SER A 208 -11.43 -1.62 -22.21
CA SER A 208 -11.50 -0.33 -22.91
C SER A 208 -10.68 0.73 -22.20
N PHE A 209 -10.82 0.85 -20.88
CA PHE A 209 -10.05 1.80 -20.07
C PHE A 209 -8.54 1.62 -20.23
N LEU A 210 -8.05 0.37 -20.20
CA LEU A 210 -6.63 0.06 -20.40
C LEU A 210 -6.18 0.40 -21.83
N ARG A 211 -7.00 0.09 -22.83
CA ARG A 211 -6.76 0.42 -24.24
C ARG A 211 -6.72 1.93 -24.49
N ASP A 212 -7.64 2.69 -23.89
CA ASP A 212 -7.67 4.14 -24.00
C ASP A 212 -6.46 4.79 -23.32
N THR A 213 -5.99 4.17 -22.23
CA THR A 213 -4.85 4.65 -21.43
C THR A 213 -3.49 4.37 -22.10
N PHE A 214 -3.28 3.15 -22.61
CA PHE A 214 -1.97 2.71 -23.10
C PHE A 214 -1.93 2.46 -24.61
N GLY A 215 -3.05 2.09 -25.22
CA GLY A 215 -3.16 1.72 -26.61
C GLY A 215 -3.33 0.24 -26.89
N ASP A 216 -3.70 -0.02 -28.13
CA ASP A 216 -3.74 -1.32 -28.79
C ASP A 216 -2.53 -1.58 -29.69
N ASP A 217 -1.57 -0.65 -29.74
CA ASP A 217 -0.27 -0.87 -30.37
C ASP A 217 0.61 -1.78 -29.50
N GLU A 218 1.68 -2.31 -30.08
CA GLU A 218 2.60 -3.24 -29.41
C GLU A 218 3.11 -2.68 -28.07
N LYS A 219 3.51 -1.39 -28.06
CA LYS A 219 3.92 -0.67 -26.83
C LYS A 219 2.81 -0.65 -25.77
N GLY A 220 1.56 -0.38 -26.16
CA GLY A 220 0.42 -0.33 -25.27
C GLY A 220 0.06 -1.70 -24.69
N ILE A 221 0.10 -2.74 -25.52
CA ILE A 221 -0.15 -4.13 -25.11
C ILE A 221 0.93 -4.62 -24.14
N GLU A 222 2.21 -4.38 -24.43
CA GLU A 222 3.31 -4.72 -23.52
C GLU A 222 3.19 -4.02 -22.17
N THR A 223 2.84 -2.73 -22.20
CA THR A 223 2.66 -1.93 -20.98
C THR A 223 1.48 -2.44 -20.16
N THR A 224 0.37 -2.80 -20.80
CA THR A 224 -0.80 -3.39 -20.14
C THR A 224 -0.49 -4.74 -19.51
N ARG A 225 0.24 -5.61 -20.21
CA ARG A 225 0.68 -6.92 -19.69
C ARG A 225 1.61 -6.77 -18.48
N TYR A 226 2.54 -5.82 -18.56
CA TYR A 226 3.41 -5.50 -17.43
C TYR A 226 2.61 -4.95 -16.24
N LEU A 227 1.66 -4.05 -16.49
CA LEU A 227 0.79 -3.51 -15.45
C LEU A 227 -0.04 -4.61 -14.77
N HIS A 228 -0.53 -5.59 -15.54
CA HIS A 228 -1.25 -6.76 -15.02
C HIS A 228 -0.40 -7.57 -14.02
N LEU A 229 0.84 -7.90 -14.39
CA LEU A 229 1.78 -8.57 -13.50
C LEU A 229 2.12 -7.73 -12.26
N LEU A 230 2.34 -6.43 -12.45
CA LEU A 230 2.71 -5.51 -11.38
C LEU A 230 1.58 -5.29 -10.36
N LEU A 231 0.33 -5.17 -10.83
CA LEU A 231 -0.85 -5.11 -9.98
C LEU A 231 -1.11 -6.45 -9.29
N GLY A 232 -0.92 -7.56 -10.00
CA GLY A 232 -0.96 -8.91 -9.44
C GLY A 232 0.03 -9.12 -8.30
N TYR A 233 1.29 -8.74 -8.50
CA TYR A 233 2.29 -8.68 -7.44
C TYR A 233 1.81 -7.79 -6.27
N SER A 234 1.22 -6.63 -6.60
CA SER A 234 0.76 -5.65 -5.62
C SER A 234 -0.36 -6.12 -4.70
N ILE A 235 -1.14 -7.15 -5.07
CA ILE A 235 -2.18 -7.73 -4.20
C ILE A 235 -1.66 -8.83 -3.26
N THR A 236 -0.46 -9.36 -3.52
CA THR A 236 0.25 -10.25 -2.58
C THR A 236 0.83 -9.46 -1.41
N GLY A 237 1.29 -10.13 -0.36
CA GLY A 237 2.13 -9.57 0.70
C GLY A 237 3.63 -9.68 0.42
N ASP A 238 4.02 -10.18 -0.75
CA ASP A 238 5.42 -10.31 -1.14
C ASP A 238 6.01 -8.91 -1.42
N VAL A 239 7.17 -8.63 -0.83
CA VAL A 239 7.94 -7.39 -1.02
C VAL A 239 9.31 -7.65 -1.68
N GLY A 240 9.57 -8.91 -2.07
CA GLY A 240 10.88 -9.37 -2.55
C GLY A 240 11.37 -8.67 -3.83
N ALA A 241 10.45 -8.22 -4.70
CA ALA A 241 10.83 -7.49 -5.91
C ALA A 241 11.31 -6.05 -5.63
N GLN A 242 11.01 -5.51 -4.44
CA GLN A 242 11.43 -4.16 -4.00
C GLN A 242 11.12 -3.08 -5.04
N VAL A 243 9.91 -3.06 -5.60
CA VAL A 243 9.52 -2.09 -6.63
C VAL A 243 8.73 -0.91 -6.05
N LEU A 244 8.92 0.25 -6.68
CA LEU A 244 8.24 1.51 -6.45
C LEU A 244 7.63 2.00 -7.77
N PRO A 245 6.39 1.57 -8.11
CA PRO A 245 5.68 2.08 -9.27
C PRO A 245 5.43 3.58 -9.16
N PHE A 246 5.74 4.32 -10.23
CA PHE A 246 5.48 5.74 -10.34
C PHE A 246 4.72 6.03 -11.63
N LEU A 247 3.42 6.27 -11.50
CA LEU A 247 2.55 6.67 -12.60
C LEU A 247 2.78 8.15 -12.92
N TYR A 248 3.37 8.43 -14.08
CA TYR A 248 3.78 9.78 -14.49
C TYR A 248 3.07 10.24 -15.76
N GLY A 249 2.49 11.43 -15.75
CA GLY A 249 1.94 12.05 -16.96
C GLY A 249 1.18 13.35 -16.70
N SER A 250 0.90 14.10 -17.77
CA SER A 250 0.40 15.50 -17.76
C SER A 250 -1.04 15.74 -17.27
N GLY A 251 -1.66 14.77 -16.59
CA GLY A 251 -3.08 14.81 -16.17
C GLY A 251 -4.05 14.41 -17.28
N ALA A 252 -5.28 14.01 -16.89
CA ALA A 252 -6.33 13.49 -17.78
C ALA A 252 -5.99 12.19 -18.57
N ASN A 253 -5.15 11.34 -17.97
CA ASN A 253 -4.62 10.14 -18.63
C ASN A 253 -5.04 8.83 -17.92
N GLY A 254 -6.04 8.85 -17.03
CA GLY A 254 -6.51 7.63 -16.34
C GLY A 254 -5.69 7.17 -15.12
N LYS A 255 -4.58 7.86 -14.77
CA LYS A 255 -3.75 7.50 -13.58
C LYS A 255 -4.54 7.38 -12.27
N SER A 256 -5.36 8.40 -11.96
CA SER A 256 -6.15 8.40 -10.72
C SER A 256 -7.23 7.33 -10.77
N VAL A 257 -7.94 7.20 -11.90
CA VAL A 257 -8.95 6.16 -12.12
C VAL A 257 -8.39 4.76 -11.84
N LEU A 258 -7.19 4.45 -12.35
CA LEU A 258 -6.54 3.16 -12.09
C LEU A 258 -6.39 2.89 -10.59
N LEU A 259 -5.77 3.82 -9.85
CA LEU A 259 -5.51 3.63 -8.42
C LEU A 259 -6.80 3.69 -7.59
N ASP A 260 -7.80 4.47 -8.00
CA ASP A 260 -9.09 4.56 -7.34
C ASP A 260 -9.87 3.25 -7.47
N VAL A 261 -9.84 2.59 -8.64
CA VAL A 261 -10.38 1.24 -8.83
C VAL A 261 -9.70 0.25 -7.88
N MET A 262 -8.37 0.29 -7.80
CA MET A 262 -7.61 -0.59 -6.90
C MET A 262 -7.96 -0.35 -5.43
N MET A 263 -8.06 0.91 -5.01
CA MET A 263 -8.44 1.30 -3.64
C MET A 263 -9.84 0.78 -3.28
N GLN A 264 -10.80 0.91 -4.19
CA GLN A 264 -12.17 0.45 -3.97
C GLN A 264 -12.29 -1.07 -3.95
N ILE A 265 -11.65 -1.79 -4.88
CA ILE A 265 -11.70 -3.26 -4.94
C ILE A 265 -10.98 -3.89 -3.74
N LEU A 266 -9.77 -3.42 -3.43
CA LEU A 266 -8.94 -4.01 -2.37
C LEU A 266 -9.42 -3.66 -0.96
N GLY A 267 -10.27 -2.63 -0.81
CA GLY A 267 -10.91 -2.30 0.46
C GLY A 267 -9.90 -2.16 1.59
N ASP A 268 -10.00 -3.02 2.59
CA ASP A 268 -9.12 -2.98 3.76
C ASP A 268 -7.65 -3.34 3.47
N TYR A 269 -7.33 -3.84 2.28
CA TYR A 269 -5.94 -4.03 1.86
C TYR A 269 -5.31 -2.79 1.22
N ALA A 270 -6.07 -1.74 0.91
CA ALA A 270 -5.54 -0.54 0.29
C ALA A 270 -5.73 0.70 1.18
N ASN A 271 -4.79 1.64 1.11
CA ASN A 271 -4.90 2.92 1.81
C ASN A 271 -4.18 4.04 1.06
N ALA A 272 -4.54 5.29 1.33
CA ALA A 272 -3.78 6.45 0.89
C ALA A 272 -2.72 6.81 1.94
N ALA A 273 -1.52 7.16 1.48
CA ALA A 273 -0.50 7.72 2.34
C ALA A 273 -0.77 9.22 2.62
N PRO A 274 -0.35 9.74 3.77
CA PRO A 274 -0.39 11.18 4.03
C PRO A 274 0.43 11.99 3.00
N PRO A 275 0.09 13.28 2.78
CA PRO A 275 0.87 14.14 1.88
C PRO A 275 2.37 14.17 2.19
N GLY A 276 3.19 14.08 1.13
CA GLY A 276 4.64 14.09 1.22
C GLY A 276 5.23 12.91 2.00
N PHE A 277 4.53 11.78 2.10
CA PHE A 277 4.96 10.60 2.87
C PHE A 277 6.38 10.11 2.53
N LEU A 278 6.75 10.18 1.25
CA LEU A 278 8.05 9.73 0.75
C LEU A 278 9.06 10.88 0.53
N MET A 279 8.67 12.11 0.86
CA MET A 279 9.48 13.30 0.61
C MET A 279 10.32 13.67 1.84
N GLU A 280 11.41 14.42 1.62
CA GLU A 280 12.17 15.05 2.69
C GLU A 280 11.29 16.10 3.38
N LYS A 281 11.07 15.91 4.68
CA LYS A 281 10.46 16.90 5.58
C LYS A 281 11.54 17.45 6.52
N GLY A 282 11.33 18.63 7.08
CA GLY A 282 12.28 19.28 8.00
C GLY A 282 12.62 18.41 9.22
N LYS A 283 13.68 18.77 9.97
CA LYS A 283 14.31 17.97 11.04
C LYS A 283 13.42 17.51 12.22
N PHE A 284 12.13 17.88 12.28
CA PHE A 284 11.29 17.71 13.48
C PHE A 284 10.03 16.86 13.29
N THR A 285 9.90 16.13 12.19
CA THR A 285 8.73 15.27 11.96
C THR A 285 9.07 13.80 12.16
N GLU A 286 8.82 13.29 13.37
CA GLU A 286 8.78 11.84 13.61
C GLU A 286 7.48 11.27 13.05
N HIS A 287 7.59 10.31 12.14
CA HIS A 287 6.46 9.75 11.39
C HIS A 287 5.97 8.40 11.93
N SER A 288 6.34 8.03 13.15
CA SER A 288 6.03 6.71 13.73
C SER A 288 4.53 6.37 13.71
N THR A 289 3.66 7.39 13.79
CA THR A 289 2.20 7.22 13.68
C THR A 289 1.74 6.93 12.25
N GLU A 290 2.28 7.64 11.26
CA GLU A 290 1.91 7.45 9.85
C GLU A 290 2.30 6.06 9.35
N LEU A 291 3.40 5.49 9.86
CA LEU A 291 3.84 4.14 9.51
C LEU A 291 2.87 3.06 9.98
N THR A 292 2.03 3.32 10.99
CA THR A 292 1.03 2.34 11.45
C THR A 292 -0.06 2.08 10.41
N GLU A 293 -0.28 3.00 9.47
CA GLU A 293 -1.25 2.85 8.39
C GLU A 293 -0.84 1.82 7.33
N LEU A 294 0.45 1.45 7.31
CA LEU A 294 1.01 0.45 6.39
C LEU A 294 0.75 -0.99 6.85
N HIS A 295 0.45 -1.19 8.14
CA HIS A 295 0.30 -2.52 8.72
C HIS A 295 -0.88 -3.28 8.13
N GLY A 296 -0.57 -4.43 7.51
CA GLY A 296 -1.54 -5.30 6.85
C GLY A 296 -2.06 -4.80 5.49
N ARG A 297 -1.54 -3.67 4.96
CA ARG A 297 -1.92 -3.18 3.63
C ARG A 297 -1.10 -3.86 2.54
N ARG A 298 -1.69 -4.04 1.35
CA ARG A 298 -1.03 -4.56 0.14
C ARG A 298 -0.69 -3.45 -0.84
N ILE A 299 -1.54 -2.42 -0.95
CA ILE A 299 -1.30 -1.22 -1.77
C ILE A 299 -1.41 0.02 -0.91
N VAL A 300 -0.44 0.91 -1.04
CA VAL A 300 -0.48 2.25 -0.42
C VAL A 300 -0.21 3.30 -1.49
N VAL A 301 -1.20 4.16 -1.73
CA VAL A 301 -1.14 5.20 -2.76
C VAL A 301 -0.51 6.46 -2.19
N CYS A 302 0.60 6.88 -2.79
CA CYS A 302 1.31 8.12 -2.48
C CYS A 302 0.97 9.16 -3.56
N SER A 303 -0.03 9.98 -3.28
CA SER A 303 -0.40 11.13 -4.11
C SER A 303 0.25 12.42 -3.62
N GLU A 304 0.14 13.49 -4.42
CA GLU A 304 0.62 14.84 -4.14
C GLU A 304 2.15 15.01 -4.23
N LEU A 305 2.62 15.18 -5.46
CA LEU A 305 3.98 15.62 -5.75
C LEU A 305 3.94 17.08 -6.19
N LYS A 306 4.64 17.95 -5.46
CA LYS A 306 4.80 19.36 -5.79
C LYS A 306 6.05 19.57 -6.64
N PRO A 307 6.10 20.65 -7.45
CA PRO A 307 7.35 21.09 -8.05
C PRO A 307 8.44 21.23 -6.97
N ASN A 308 9.64 20.73 -7.25
CA ASN A 308 10.81 20.77 -6.37
C ASN A 308 10.69 19.96 -5.07
N ASP A 309 9.71 19.06 -4.96
CA ASP A 309 9.74 18.04 -3.90
C ASP A 309 10.99 17.16 -4.07
N LYS A 310 11.57 16.70 -2.97
CA LYS A 310 12.76 15.84 -2.97
C LYS A 310 12.50 14.54 -2.23
N PHE A 311 12.92 13.41 -2.78
CA PHE A 311 12.75 12.12 -2.13
C PHE A 311 13.58 12.00 -0.85
N ASN A 312 12.96 11.47 0.21
CA ASN A 312 13.69 10.90 1.33
C ASN A 312 14.17 9.49 0.94
N GLU A 313 15.34 9.41 0.32
CA GLU A 313 15.90 8.14 -0.18
C GLU A 313 16.01 7.05 0.89
N ALA A 314 16.34 7.40 2.12
CA ALA A 314 16.46 6.45 3.22
C ALA A 314 15.09 5.85 3.56
N ARG A 315 14.06 6.69 3.63
CA ARG A 315 12.68 6.25 3.86
C ARG A 315 12.16 5.40 2.71
N VAL A 316 12.41 5.78 1.46
CA VAL A 316 12.04 4.96 0.30
C VAL A 316 12.68 3.59 0.37
N LYS A 317 13.99 3.50 0.66
CA LYS A 317 14.72 2.23 0.77
C LYS A 317 14.18 1.35 1.89
N LEU A 318 13.83 1.94 3.04
CA LEU A 318 13.23 1.26 4.18
C LEU A 318 11.84 0.70 3.83
N LEU A 319 10.94 1.55 3.30
CA LEU A 319 9.53 1.19 3.10
C LEU A 319 9.28 0.31 1.87
N THR A 320 10.20 0.28 0.92
CA THR A 320 10.18 -0.66 -0.22
C THR A 320 11.07 -1.89 0.02
N GLY A 321 11.75 -1.94 1.17
CA GLY A 321 12.57 -3.06 1.59
C GLY A 321 11.75 -4.19 2.21
N GLY A 322 12.46 -5.22 2.68
CA GLY A 322 11.87 -6.32 3.46
C GLY A 322 12.15 -6.24 4.96
N ASP A 323 12.87 -5.21 5.41
CA ASP A 323 13.23 -5.04 6.81
C ASP A 323 11.99 -4.69 7.65
N THR A 324 11.96 -5.16 8.90
CA THR A 324 10.85 -4.90 9.82
C THR A 324 10.70 -3.41 10.12
N ILE A 325 9.45 -2.94 10.20
CA ILE A 325 9.10 -1.55 10.47
C ILE A 325 8.57 -1.43 11.89
N THR A 326 9.17 -0.54 12.69
CA THR A 326 8.68 -0.19 14.03
C THR A 326 7.84 1.08 13.98
N ALA A 327 6.62 1.02 14.52
CA ALA A 327 5.65 2.10 14.50
C ALA A 327 4.86 2.16 15.81
N ARG A 328 4.21 3.30 16.10
CA ARG A 328 3.31 3.42 17.25
C ARG A 328 2.13 4.32 16.93
N ARG A 329 0.95 4.02 17.45
CA ARG A 329 -0.15 4.97 17.40
C ARG A 329 0.01 6.04 18.48
N MET A 330 -0.71 7.15 18.33
CA MET A 330 -0.67 8.23 19.30
C MET A 330 -1.04 7.72 20.71
N ARG A 331 -0.14 7.91 21.67
CA ARG A 331 -0.27 7.44 23.07
C ARG A 331 -0.40 5.91 23.23
N GLN A 332 0.12 5.14 22.29
CA GLN A 332 0.21 3.67 22.38
C GLN A 332 1.67 3.21 22.38
N ASN A 333 1.88 1.95 22.78
CA ASN A 333 3.19 1.31 22.74
C ASN A 333 3.66 1.12 21.29
N PHE A 334 4.98 1.03 21.11
CA PHE A 334 5.56 0.62 19.83
C PHE A 334 5.21 -0.84 19.54
N PHE A 335 4.99 -1.13 18.27
CA PHE A 335 4.93 -2.48 17.74
C PHE A 335 5.78 -2.54 16.46
N THR A 336 6.24 -3.72 16.14
CA THR A 336 7.06 -3.99 14.95
C THR A 336 6.28 -4.94 14.05
N PHE A 337 6.39 -4.75 12.73
CA PHE A 337 5.75 -5.62 11.76
C PHE A 337 6.60 -5.78 10.50
N THR A 338 6.39 -6.88 9.78
CA THR A 338 7.02 -7.11 8.47
C THR A 338 6.21 -6.40 7.37
N PRO A 339 6.84 -5.63 6.47
CA PRO A 339 6.12 -4.95 5.40
C PRO A 339 5.49 -5.93 4.41
N THR A 340 4.23 -5.68 4.05
CA THR A 340 3.48 -6.42 3.02
C THR A 340 2.95 -5.52 1.89
N HIS A 341 3.17 -4.22 2.03
CA HIS A 341 2.60 -3.19 1.17
C HIS A 341 3.53 -2.85 0.00
N LYS A 342 2.91 -2.46 -1.12
CA LYS A 342 3.56 -1.88 -2.29
C LYS A 342 3.16 -0.41 -2.36
N LEU A 343 4.14 0.48 -2.41
CA LEU A 343 3.91 1.92 -2.51
C LEU A 343 3.74 2.31 -3.98
N TRP A 344 2.65 2.98 -4.32
CA TRP A 344 2.36 3.46 -5.68
C TRP A 344 2.37 4.98 -5.70
N LEU A 345 3.30 5.58 -6.44
CA LEU A 345 3.34 7.03 -6.63
C LEU A 345 2.51 7.45 -7.82
N LEU A 346 1.84 8.59 -7.66
CA LEU A 346 1.12 9.26 -8.73
C LEU A 346 1.51 10.73 -8.77
N GLY A 347 1.86 11.23 -9.97
CA GLY A 347 2.15 12.64 -10.13
C GLY A 347 2.37 13.09 -11.57
N ASN A 348 2.47 14.41 -11.72
CA ASN A 348 2.81 15.13 -12.95
C ASN A 348 4.19 15.80 -12.85
N HIS A 349 4.76 15.88 -11.65
CA HIS A 349 6.12 16.35 -11.38
C HIS A 349 6.98 15.20 -10.89
N ARG A 350 8.25 15.21 -11.27
CA ARG A 350 9.25 14.23 -10.82
C ARG A 350 10.01 14.85 -9.64
N PRO A 351 10.01 14.22 -8.45
CA PRO A 351 10.76 14.75 -7.32
C PRO A 351 12.27 14.70 -7.55
N GLU A 352 13.02 15.59 -6.92
CA GLU A 352 14.47 15.57 -6.96
C GLU A 352 15.03 14.32 -6.27
N VAL A 353 16.13 13.79 -6.79
CA VAL A 353 16.89 12.69 -6.17
C VAL A 353 18.28 13.17 -5.80
N GLY A 354 18.55 13.32 -4.50
CA GLY A 354 19.75 14.03 -4.04
C GLY A 354 21.08 13.33 -4.34
N THR A 355 21.29 12.13 -3.81
CA THR A 355 22.53 11.35 -4.08
C THR A 355 22.36 10.54 -5.34
N GLY A 356 21.15 10.00 -5.51
CA GLY A 356 20.90 8.92 -6.44
C GLY A 356 21.75 7.69 -6.12
N GLY A 357 21.51 6.62 -6.85
CA GLY A 357 22.33 5.43 -6.80
C GLY A 357 21.53 4.16 -7.02
N TYR A 358 22.27 3.10 -7.36
CA TYR A 358 21.68 1.83 -7.76
C TYR A 358 20.61 1.31 -6.78
N ALA A 359 20.84 1.45 -5.47
CA ALA A 359 19.87 1.03 -4.46
C ALA A 359 18.52 1.77 -4.58
N PHE A 360 18.51 3.06 -4.92
CA PHE A 360 17.25 3.79 -5.12
C PHE A 360 16.64 3.45 -6.49
N TRP A 361 17.40 3.61 -7.56
CA TRP A 361 16.91 3.51 -8.93
C TRP A 361 16.46 2.10 -9.34
N ARG A 362 17.11 1.04 -8.82
CA ARG A 362 16.67 -0.34 -9.08
C ARG A 362 15.25 -0.63 -8.60
N ARG A 363 14.70 0.19 -7.69
CA ARG A 363 13.34 0.05 -7.15
C ARG A 363 12.33 0.83 -7.99
N MET A 364 12.72 1.97 -8.54
CA MET A 364 11.83 2.86 -9.28
C MET A 364 11.33 2.20 -10.57
N ARG A 365 10.04 2.32 -10.85
CA ARG A 365 9.42 1.94 -12.13
C ARG A 365 8.58 3.11 -12.62
N LEU A 366 9.17 3.98 -13.43
CA LEU A 366 8.47 5.12 -14.01
C LEU A 366 7.59 4.63 -15.16
N ILE A 367 6.27 4.60 -14.94
CA ILE A 367 5.29 4.14 -15.93
C ILE A 367 4.74 5.38 -16.64
N PRO A 368 5.04 5.56 -17.95
CA PRO A 368 4.61 6.72 -18.69
C PRO A 368 3.12 6.59 -19.08
N PHE A 369 2.30 7.52 -18.59
CA PHE A 369 0.92 7.72 -19.01
C PHE A 369 0.90 8.88 -20.00
N GLU A 370 1.14 8.58 -21.27
CA GLU A 370 1.34 9.58 -22.33
C GLU A 370 0.03 9.98 -23.03
N ARG A 371 -0.93 9.06 -23.13
CA ARG A 371 -2.19 9.29 -23.85
C ARG A 371 -3.15 10.12 -23.01
N LYS A 372 -3.61 11.22 -23.59
CA LYS A 372 -4.67 12.07 -23.02
C LYS A 372 -6.03 11.59 -23.49
N VAL A 373 -6.95 11.41 -22.55
CA VAL A 373 -8.35 11.17 -22.85
C VAL A 373 -8.98 12.52 -23.23
N PRO A 374 -9.56 12.67 -24.44
CA PRO A 374 -10.27 13.88 -24.84
C PRO A 374 -11.40 14.22 -23.87
N ASP A 375 -11.69 15.51 -23.70
CA ASP A 375 -12.70 15.98 -22.75
C ASP A 375 -14.08 15.39 -23.03
N GLU A 376 -14.42 15.17 -24.31
CA GLU A 376 -15.70 14.59 -24.74
C GLU A 376 -15.84 13.10 -24.39
N ARG A 377 -14.72 12.43 -24.08
CA ARG A 377 -14.69 11.02 -23.67
C ARG A 377 -14.48 10.86 -22.17
N LYS A 378 -14.39 11.96 -21.41
CA LYS A 378 -14.27 11.90 -19.96
C LYS A 378 -15.59 11.43 -19.36
N ILE A 379 -15.49 10.37 -18.56
CA ILE A 379 -16.61 9.85 -17.78
C ILE A 379 -16.36 10.25 -16.33
N ASP A 380 -17.25 11.05 -15.77
CA ASP A 380 -17.23 11.38 -14.35
C ASP A 380 -17.45 10.12 -13.53
N ASN A 381 -16.69 9.97 -12.43
CA ASN A 381 -16.78 8.80 -11.55
C ASN A 381 -16.54 7.45 -12.23
N LEU A 382 -15.78 7.42 -13.34
CA LEU A 382 -15.46 6.18 -14.08
C LEU A 382 -14.97 5.04 -13.17
N ALA A 383 -14.14 5.33 -12.16
CA ALA A 383 -13.67 4.32 -11.23
C ALA A 383 -14.81 3.64 -10.47
N ALA A 384 -15.80 4.40 -10.00
CA ALA A 384 -16.96 3.86 -9.30
C ALA A 384 -17.86 3.04 -10.23
N GLU A 385 -18.03 3.46 -11.49
CA GLU A 385 -18.76 2.67 -12.49
C GLU A 385 -18.06 1.35 -12.80
N LEU A 386 -16.74 1.37 -13.00
CA LEU A 386 -15.95 0.16 -13.24
C LEU A 386 -16.04 -0.81 -12.08
N VAL A 387 -15.95 -0.33 -10.83
CA VAL A 387 -16.06 -1.20 -9.65
C VAL A 387 -17.47 -1.75 -9.49
N ARG A 388 -18.50 -0.92 -9.71
CA ARG A 388 -19.91 -1.34 -9.61
C ARG A 388 -20.26 -2.41 -10.64
N ASP A 389 -19.84 -2.21 -11.89
CA ASP A 389 -20.28 -3.03 -13.02
C ASP A 389 -19.36 -4.25 -13.23
N GLU A 390 -18.05 -4.11 -12.99
CA GLU A 390 -17.02 -5.09 -13.35
C GLU A 390 -16.07 -5.45 -12.19
N GLY A 391 -16.27 -4.91 -10.99
CA GLY A 391 -15.37 -5.11 -9.84
C GLY A 391 -15.00 -6.57 -9.54
N PRO A 392 -15.96 -7.52 -9.48
CA PRO A 392 -15.66 -8.94 -9.32
C PRO A 392 -14.77 -9.53 -10.41
N GLY A 393 -14.96 -9.10 -11.67
CA GLY A 393 -14.15 -9.51 -12.82
C GLY A 393 -12.76 -8.89 -12.79
N ILE A 394 -12.65 -7.62 -12.41
CA ILE A 394 -11.36 -6.93 -12.26
C ILE A 394 -10.56 -7.59 -11.12
N LEU A 395 -11.19 -7.98 -10.01
CA LEU A 395 -10.51 -8.72 -8.95
C LEU A 395 -10.02 -10.09 -9.43
N GLN A 396 -10.83 -10.82 -10.21
CA GLN A 396 -10.38 -12.07 -10.84
C GLN A 396 -9.18 -11.83 -11.76
N TRP A 397 -9.21 -10.77 -12.57
CA TRP A 397 -8.07 -10.37 -13.40
C TRP A 397 -6.82 -10.08 -12.57
N LEU A 398 -6.94 -9.39 -11.43
CA LEU A 398 -5.80 -9.15 -10.51
C LEU A 398 -5.22 -10.46 -9.95
N ILE A 399 -6.06 -11.42 -9.58
CA ILE A 399 -5.64 -12.74 -9.10
C ILE A 399 -4.86 -13.48 -10.20
N GLU A 400 -5.34 -13.45 -11.44
CA GLU A 400 -4.62 -14.05 -12.58
C GLU A 400 -3.25 -13.38 -12.80
N GLY A 401 -3.16 -12.06 -12.59
CA GLY A 401 -1.89 -11.33 -12.61
C GLY A 401 -0.96 -11.79 -11.49
N ALA A 402 -1.49 -12.04 -10.29
CA ALA A 402 -0.72 -12.55 -9.16
C ALA A 402 -0.18 -13.97 -9.45
N GLN A 403 -1.01 -14.85 -10.01
CA GLN A 403 -0.56 -16.18 -10.46
C GLN A 403 0.53 -16.08 -11.53
N GLY A 404 0.37 -15.17 -12.50
CA GLY A 404 1.36 -14.90 -13.54
C GLY A 404 2.70 -14.43 -12.95
N TYR A 405 2.67 -13.55 -11.95
CA TYR A 405 3.89 -13.13 -11.25
C TYR A 405 4.49 -14.27 -10.42
N LEU A 406 3.69 -15.01 -9.64
CA LEU A 406 4.20 -16.04 -8.74
C LEU A 406 4.79 -17.25 -9.47
N SER A 407 4.26 -17.56 -10.67
CA SER A 407 4.77 -18.62 -11.54
C SER A 407 6.03 -18.20 -12.30
N SER A 408 6.08 -16.97 -12.80
CA SER A 408 7.24 -16.47 -13.57
C SER A 408 8.39 -15.96 -12.70
N ARG A 409 8.08 -15.46 -11.49
CA ARG A 409 8.99 -14.69 -10.62
C ARG A 409 9.68 -13.56 -11.37
N ASP A 410 8.94 -12.90 -12.26
CA ASP A 410 9.43 -11.77 -13.05
C ASP A 410 10.08 -10.70 -12.14
N PRO A 411 11.25 -10.15 -12.48
CA PRO A 411 11.93 -9.10 -11.69
C PRO A 411 11.21 -7.73 -11.75
N LEU A 412 10.10 -7.67 -12.48
CA LEU A 412 9.25 -6.52 -12.71
C LEU A 412 10.01 -5.33 -13.30
N SER A 413 11.06 -5.57 -14.09
CA SER A 413 11.88 -4.53 -14.74
C SER A 413 11.08 -3.68 -15.73
N GLY A 414 10.01 -4.25 -16.29
CA GLY A 414 9.09 -3.58 -17.20
C GLY A 414 9.55 -3.58 -18.65
N PRO A 415 8.65 -3.18 -19.58
CA PRO A 415 8.95 -3.08 -21.01
C PRO A 415 9.92 -1.93 -21.29
N SER A 416 10.39 -1.83 -22.54
CA SER A 416 11.32 -0.78 -22.96
C SER A 416 10.82 0.63 -22.64
N SER A 417 9.51 0.87 -22.75
CA SER A 417 8.89 2.17 -22.39
C SER A 417 9.14 2.57 -20.93
N VAL A 418 9.00 1.63 -19.99
CA VAL A 418 9.21 1.86 -18.55
C VAL A 418 10.70 1.98 -18.21
N ARG A 419 11.54 1.11 -18.78
CA ARG A 419 12.99 1.14 -18.55
C ARG A 419 13.61 2.44 -19.05
N LEU A 420 13.34 2.81 -20.30
CA LEU A 420 13.87 4.04 -20.89
C LEU A 420 13.36 5.29 -20.16
N ALA A 421 12.09 5.31 -19.74
CA ALA A 421 11.54 6.42 -18.96
C ALA A 421 12.23 6.54 -17.59
N THR A 422 12.48 5.41 -16.92
CA THR A 422 13.19 5.38 -15.63
C THR A 422 14.64 5.81 -15.77
N GLU A 423 15.36 5.31 -16.77
CA GLU A 423 16.75 5.70 -17.07
C GLU A 423 16.87 7.18 -17.45
N ALA A 424 15.92 7.72 -18.22
CA ALA A 424 15.90 9.13 -18.57
C ALA A 424 15.72 10.00 -17.32
N TYR A 425 14.86 9.58 -16.40
CA TYR A 425 14.70 10.26 -15.12
C TYR A 425 15.98 10.18 -14.28
N GLU A 426 16.59 9.00 -14.14
CA GLU A 426 17.87 8.83 -13.44
C GLU A 426 18.97 9.75 -13.98
N LYS A 427 19.12 9.81 -15.31
CA LYS A 427 20.12 10.67 -15.97
C LYS A 427 19.85 12.15 -15.77
N THR A 428 18.58 12.55 -15.71
CA THR A 428 18.20 13.97 -15.49
C THR A 428 18.59 14.41 -14.08
N GLU A 429 18.42 13.53 -13.09
CA GLU A 429 18.73 13.81 -11.68
C GLU A 429 20.22 13.64 -11.32
N ASP A 430 21.03 12.97 -12.15
CA ASP A 430 22.47 12.81 -11.91
C ASP A 430 23.27 14.09 -12.21
N HIS A 431 23.02 15.13 -11.43
CA HIS A 431 23.70 16.42 -11.57
C HIS A 431 25.21 16.32 -11.29
N ILE A 432 25.68 15.32 -10.51
CA ILE A 432 27.11 15.09 -10.33
C ILE A 432 27.73 14.49 -11.60
N GLY A 433 27.07 13.49 -12.21
CA GLY A 433 27.49 12.92 -13.49
C GLY A 433 27.47 13.94 -14.63
N ARG A 434 26.44 14.81 -14.67
CA ARG A 434 26.38 15.95 -15.61
C ARG A 434 27.54 16.91 -15.41
N PHE A 435 27.82 17.32 -14.17
CA PHE A 435 28.98 18.17 -13.87
C PHE A 435 30.30 17.52 -14.32
N ILE A 436 30.51 16.23 -14.06
CA ILE A 436 31.71 15.52 -14.51
C ILE A 436 31.81 15.53 -16.04
N THR A 437 30.71 15.29 -16.73
CA THR A 437 30.66 15.26 -18.19
C THR A 437 30.92 16.63 -18.81
N GLU A 438 30.32 17.69 -18.24
CA GLU A 438 30.35 19.04 -18.77
C GLU A 438 31.63 19.80 -18.39
N ARG A 439 32.12 19.62 -17.16
CA ARG A 439 33.19 20.44 -16.56
C ARG A 439 34.47 19.68 -16.26
N CYS A 440 34.50 18.35 -16.41
CA CYS A 440 35.70 17.54 -16.17
C CYS A 440 36.18 16.79 -17.42
N VAL A 441 37.45 16.37 -17.36
CA VAL A 441 38.06 15.37 -18.23
C VAL A 441 38.41 14.18 -17.34
N VAL A 442 37.92 13.00 -17.70
CA VAL A 442 38.18 11.75 -16.97
C VAL A 442 38.97 10.80 -17.87
N GLY A 443 40.02 10.19 -17.33
CA GLY A 443 40.81 9.18 -18.05
C GLY A 443 39.93 7.99 -18.48
N HIS A 444 40.02 7.57 -19.74
CA HIS A 444 39.19 6.49 -20.28
C HIS A 444 39.72 5.10 -19.90
N GLY A 445 38.82 4.15 -19.65
CA GLY A 445 39.13 2.71 -19.60
C GLY A 445 39.83 2.22 -18.33
N GLY A 446 39.59 2.84 -17.18
CA GLY A 446 40.14 2.38 -15.89
C GLY A 446 41.66 2.58 -15.73
N ARG A 447 42.31 3.26 -16.67
CA ARG A 447 43.70 3.68 -16.55
C ARG A 447 43.75 5.11 -16.03
N LEU A 448 44.32 5.28 -14.84
CA LEU A 448 44.65 6.60 -14.31
C LEU A 448 45.58 7.30 -15.30
N ASN A 449 45.10 8.35 -15.96
CA ASN A 449 46.00 9.26 -16.65
C ASN A 449 46.77 10.05 -15.57
N ALA A 450 48.08 9.85 -15.48
CA ALA A 450 48.94 10.44 -14.45
C ALA A 450 48.95 11.97 -14.48
N ASP A 451 48.57 12.56 -15.62
CA ASP A 451 48.53 14.01 -15.82
C ASP A 451 47.19 14.64 -15.39
N LEU A 452 46.12 13.83 -15.28
CA LEU A 452 44.81 14.32 -14.84
C LEU A 452 44.73 14.27 -13.32
N ARG A 453 44.77 15.45 -12.69
CA ARG A 453 44.55 15.60 -11.25
C ARG A 453 43.87 16.91 -10.93
N VAL A 454 43.03 16.89 -9.91
CA VAL A 454 42.36 18.10 -9.39
C VAL A 454 42.28 18.07 -7.87
N GLU A 455 42.49 19.23 -7.26
CA GLU A 455 42.32 19.41 -5.82
C GLU A 455 40.85 19.18 -5.42
N GLN A 456 40.62 18.38 -4.37
CA GLN A 456 39.27 18.04 -3.90
C GLN A 456 38.42 19.26 -3.56
N LYS A 457 39.04 20.24 -2.87
CA LYS A 457 38.36 21.48 -2.47
C LYS A 457 37.95 22.29 -3.70
N LEU A 458 38.90 22.51 -4.62
CA LEU A 458 38.67 23.22 -5.88
C LEU A 458 37.55 22.56 -6.71
N LEU A 459 37.59 21.23 -6.85
CA LEU A 459 36.58 20.50 -7.61
C LEU A 459 35.18 20.68 -7.02
N TYR A 460 35.05 20.60 -5.69
CA TYR A 460 33.77 20.80 -5.02
C TYR A 460 33.26 22.26 -5.11
N GLU A 461 34.17 23.25 -5.01
CA GLU A 461 33.81 24.67 -5.17
C GLU A 461 33.31 24.97 -6.59
N THR A 462 33.98 24.44 -7.62
CA THR A 462 33.55 24.57 -9.02
C THR A 462 32.20 23.88 -9.25
N TYR A 463 32.00 22.69 -8.66
CA TYR A 463 30.72 21.99 -8.69
C TYR A 463 29.60 22.79 -8.01
N ALA A 464 29.84 23.34 -6.82
CA ALA A 464 28.83 24.14 -6.11
C ALA A 464 28.45 25.41 -6.89
N ARG A 465 29.41 26.02 -7.59
CA ARG A 465 29.16 27.15 -8.50
C ARG A 465 28.32 26.74 -9.70
N TRP A 466 28.71 25.66 -10.38
CA TRP A 466 27.95 25.10 -11.52
C TRP A 466 26.51 24.74 -11.12
N CYS A 467 26.30 24.15 -9.93
CA CYS A 467 24.96 23.93 -9.41
C CYS A 467 24.17 25.23 -9.24
N GLY A 468 24.81 26.31 -8.78
CA GLY A 468 24.19 27.63 -8.69
C GLY A 468 23.78 28.21 -10.06
N GLU A 469 24.61 28.01 -11.09
CA GLU A 469 24.31 28.40 -12.48
C GLU A 469 23.10 27.62 -13.03
N GLU A 470 23.01 26.32 -12.71
CA GLU A 470 21.93 25.44 -13.13
C GLU A 470 20.67 25.54 -12.25
N SER A 471 20.67 26.40 -11.22
CA SER A 471 19.60 26.49 -10.20
C SER A 471 19.33 25.16 -9.46
N ILE A 472 20.36 24.32 -9.32
CA ILE A 472 20.33 23.02 -8.63
C ILE A 472 20.90 23.19 -7.21
N ARG A 473 20.32 22.50 -6.23
CA ARG A 473 20.90 22.45 -4.88
C ARG A 473 22.09 21.48 -4.84
N PRO A 474 23.32 21.92 -4.48
CA PRO A 474 24.47 21.05 -4.48
C PRO A 474 24.37 19.95 -3.40
N ALA A 475 24.67 18.71 -3.79
CA ALA A 475 24.94 17.61 -2.85
C ALA A 475 26.04 17.97 -1.83
N THR A 476 26.00 17.32 -0.66
CA THR A 476 27.02 17.54 0.39
C THR A 476 28.43 17.19 -0.08
N SER A 477 29.45 17.86 0.48
CA SER A 477 30.85 17.56 0.19
C SER A 477 31.22 16.08 0.37
N ARG A 478 30.64 15.42 1.39
CA ARG A 478 30.86 13.98 1.64
C ARG A 478 30.27 13.11 0.51
N THR A 479 29.05 13.41 0.09
CA THR A 479 28.36 12.74 -1.02
C THR A 479 29.12 12.90 -2.33
N PHE A 480 29.45 14.15 -2.67
CA PHE A 480 30.20 14.49 -3.87
C PHE A 480 31.55 13.77 -3.91
N ALA A 481 32.29 13.81 -2.80
CA ALA A 481 33.57 13.12 -2.69
C ALA A 481 33.46 11.59 -2.86
N GLY A 482 32.37 10.99 -2.37
CA GLY A 482 32.08 9.56 -2.59
C GLY A 482 31.86 9.23 -4.06
N ARG A 483 31.02 10.02 -4.74
CA ARG A 483 30.71 9.85 -6.17
C ARG A 483 31.94 10.02 -7.06
N ILE A 484 32.76 11.05 -6.82
CA ILE A 484 34.01 11.24 -7.58
C ILE A 484 34.97 10.06 -7.39
N ARG A 485 35.14 9.56 -6.17
CA ARG A 485 35.99 8.38 -5.92
C ARG A 485 35.51 7.16 -6.70
N GLN A 486 34.19 6.92 -6.73
CA GLN A 486 33.62 5.83 -7.52
C GLN A 486 33.92 5.99 -9.02
N GLU A 487 33.78 7.21 -9.54
CA GLU A 487 34.04 7.52 -10.96
C GLU A 487 35.49 7.26 -11.36
N VAL A 488 36.44 7.63 -10.49
CA VAL A 488 37.88 7.43 -10.73
C VAL A 488 38.43 6.10 -10.20
N GLY A 489 37.56 5.20 -9.71
CA GLY A 489 37.94 3.86 -9.26
C GLY A 489 38.71 3.79 -7.94
N LEU A 490 38.55 4.77 -7.04
CA LEU A 490 39.20 4.81 -5.73
C LEU A 490 38.34 4.18 -4.64
N SER A 491 38.91 3.25 -3.87
CA SER A 491 38.21 2.56 -2.79
C SER A 491 38.24 3.34 -1.47
N SER A 492 39.27 4.17 -1.28
CA SER A 492 39.50 4.90 -0.03
C SER A 492 40.09 6.30 -0.26
N PRO A 493 39.82 7.30 0.61
CA PRO A 493 40.52 8.59 0.61
C PRO A 493 42.05 8.48 0.78
N THR A 494 42.58 7.34 1.22
CA THR A 494 44.03 7.11 1.36
C THR A 494 44.74 6.93 0.02
N GLU A 495 44.00 6.55 -1.03
CA GLU A 495 44.51 6.37 -2.40
C GLU A 495 44.58 7.70 -3.17
N MET A 496 44.14 8.80 -2.56
CA MET A 496 44.26 10.14 -3.12
C MET A 496 45.71 10.64 -3.06
N ILE A 497 46.10 11.42 -4.07
CA ILE A 497 47.43 12.06 -4.09
C ILE A 497 47.48 13.14 -3.01
N LYS A 498 48.50 13.09 -2.16
CA LYS A 498 48.80 14.12 -1.16
C LYS A 498 49.87 15.05 -1.71
N ASN A 499 49.61 16.35 -1.72
CA ASN A 499 50.60 17.36 -2.10
C ASN A 499 50.43 18.58 -1.20
N ASN A 500 51.44 18.88 -0.36
CA ASN A 500 51.46 20.05 0.54
C ASN A 500 50.12 20.28 1.26
N ASP A 501 49.69 19.31 2.06
CA ASP A 501 48.41 19.26 2.81
C ASP A 501 47.11 19.25 1.98
N LYS A 502 47.20 19.29 0.65
CA LYS A 502 46.06 19.16 -0.25
C LYS A 502 45.84 17.71 -0.67
N LYS A 503 44.56 17.34 -0.82
CA LYS A 503 44.13 16.05 -1.37
C LYS A 503 43.69 16.24 -2.81
N LEU A 504 44.29 15.48 -3.73
CA LEU A 504 43.95 15.52 -5.15
C LEU A 504 43.34 14.19 -5.58
N TYR A 505 42.30 14.28 -6.42
CA TYR A 505 41.78 13.12 -7.14
C TYR A 505 42.67 12.84 -8.36
N PRO A 506 43.27 11.64 -8.48
CA PRO A 506 43.90 11.20 -9.72
C PRO A 506 42.84 10.83 -10.78
N GLY A 507 43.22 10.88 -12.06
CA GLY A 507 42.39 10.43 -13.18
C GLY A 507 41.27 11.39 -13.60
N ILE A 508 41.14 12.55 -12.94
CA ILE A 508 40.15 13.59 -13.25
C ILE A 508 40.78 14.99 -13.15
N ALA A 509 40.47 15.85 -14.12
CA ALA A 509 40.83 17.26 -14.12
C ALA A 509 39.64 18.13 -14.53
N LEU A 510 39.64 19.42 -14.14
CA LEU A 510 38.68 20.39 -14.66
C LEU A 510 39.04 20.77 -16.11
N ARG A 511 38.03 20.98 -16.95
CA ARG A 511 38.21 21.56 -18.29
C ARG A 511 38.65 23.02 -18.15
N ALA A 512 39.53 23.49 -19.04
CA ALA A 512 39.90 24.90 -19.09
C ALA A 512 38.67 25.74 -19.54
N GLU A 513 38.39 26.83 -18.84
CA GLU A 513 37.38 27.82 -19.28
C GLU A 513 37.94 28.56 -20.51
N GLY A 514 37.54 28.16 -21.73
CA GLY A 514 38.05 28.78 -22.96
C GLY A 514 37.47 28.28 -24.30
N ASP A 515 37.08 27.01 -24.45
CA ASP A 515 36.76 26.45 -25.79
C ASP A 515 35.27 26.27 -26.05
N GLY A 516 34.47 27.29 -25.70
CA GLY A 516 33.00 27.22 -25.72
C GLY A 516 32.31 28.43 -26.34
N HIS A 517 32.88 29.07 -27.35
CA HIS A 517 32.14 30.01 -28.22
C HIS A 517 32.30 29.58 -29.67
N GLY A 518 31.17 29.15 -30.25
CA GLY A 518 31.06 28.75 -31.63
C GLY A 518 31.54 29.86 -32.56
N ALA A 519 32.40 29.47 -33.50
CA ALA A 519 32.70 30.24 -34.68
C ALA A 519 31.39 30.48 -35.46
N SER A 520 30.79 31.65 -35.27
CA SER A 520 29.87 32.19 -36.26
C SER A 520 30.70 32.62 -37.44
N ASP A 521 30.65 31.81 -38.50
CA ASP A 521 31.11 32.16 -39.84
C ASP A 521 30.50 33.50 -40.26
N ARG A 522 31.32 34.55 -40.25
CA ARG A 522 31.11 35.79 -40.99
C ARG A 522 32.40 36.08 -41.74
N GLY A 523 32.50 35.46 -42.92
CA GLY A 523 33.51 35.79 -43.91
C GLY A 523 33.62 37.29 -44.15
N HIS A 524 34.85 37.79 -44.05
CA HIS A 524 35.28 39.08 -44.54
C HIS A 524 35.23 39.13 -46.06
N GLY A 525 34.50 40.12 -46.61
CA GLY A 525 34.76 40.68 -47.93
C GLY A 525 35.16 42.15 -47.78
N ARG A 526 36.45 42.43 -47.56
CA ARG A 526 37.03 43.76 -47.80
C ARG A 526 37.56 43.77 -49.23
N GLY A 527 36.89 44.49 -50.12
CA GLY A 527 37.45 44.95 -51.39
C GLY A 527 38.16 46.30 -51.17
N GLU A 528 39.41 46.37 -51.62
CA GLU A 528 40.26 47.55 -51.61
C GLU A 528 39.79 48.62 -52.61
N ARG A 529 40.27 49.85 -52.38
CA ARG A 529 40.07 51.05 -53.17
C ARG A 529 40.70 50.93 -54.57
N GLN A 530 39.94 51.33 -55.58
CA GLN A 530 40.31 52.37 -56.56
C GLN A 530 39.03 53.03 -57.09
#